data_AF-A0A7Z9VQU5-F1
#
_entry.id   AF-A0A7Z9VQU5-F1
#
_cell.length_a   1.000
_cell.length_b   1.000
_cell.length_c   1.000
_cell.angle_alpha   90.00
_cell.angle_beta   90.00
_cell.angle_gamma   90.00
#
_symmetry.space_group_name_H-M   'P 1'
#
loop_
_entity.id
_entity.type
_entity.pdbx_description
1 polymer ?
#
loop_
_entity_poly.entity_id
_entity_poly.type
_entity_poly.pdbx_seq_one_letter_code
_entity_poly.pdbx_strand_id
1 'polypeptide(L)' 'ENAQNKLKNKGCDAIILNDVSKADSGFKSDENEVVFLDQKSSIKIDKNTKQKLGRKIIEIISEKFL' A
#
# COMPACT_ATOMS: atom_id res chain seq x y z
N GLU A 1 9.09 -5.46 -12.23
CA GLU A 1 9.29 -6.47 -11.16
C GLU A 1 8.02 -6.55 -10.32
N ASN A 2 7.42 -7.73 -10.15
CA ASN A 2 6.15 -7.88 -9.44
C ASN A 2 6.33 -7.64 -7.94
N ALA A 3 5.35 -6.97 -7.32
CA ALA A 3 5.38 -6.63 -5.91
C ALA A 3 5.53 -7.84 -4.97
N GLN A 4 4.93 -8.98 -5.32
CA GLN A 4 5.08 -10.25 -4.60
C GLN A 4 6.54 -10.77 -4.64
N ASN A 5 7.23 -10.63 -5.77
CA ASN A 5 8.65 -11.00 -5.87
C ASN A 5 9.52 -10.06 -5.01
N LYS A 6 9.19 -8.77 -5.01
CA LYS A 6 9.89 -7.77 -4.18
C LYS A 6 9.69 -8.02 -2.69
N LEU A 7 8.48 -8.44 -2.28
CA LEU A 7 8.16 -8.83 -0.90
C LEU A 7 9.05 -9.98 -0.45
N LYS A 8 9.11 -11.05 -1.26
CA LYS A 8 9.94 -12.23 -0.98
C LYS A 8 11.43 -11.90 -0.98
N ASN A 9 11.92 -11.16 -1.97
CA ASN A 9 13.35 -10.86 -2.13
C ASN A 9 13.87 -9.92 -1.03
N LYS A 10 13.02 -9.03 -0.51
CA LYS A 10 13.39 -8.10 0.56
C LYS A 10 13.17 -8.66 1.97
N GLY A 11 12.51 -9.82 2.10
CA GLY A 11 12.16 -10.40 3.39
C GLY A 11 11.24 -9.51 4.23
N CYS A 12 10.36 -8.74 3.59
CA CYS A 12 9.39 -7.89 4.29
C CYS A 12 8.10 -8.67 4.58
N ASP A 13 7.43 -8.36 5.69
CA ASP A 13 6.12 -8.94 6.02
C ASP A 13 4.99 -8.38 5.15
N ALA A 14 5.11 -7.10 4.78
CA ALA A 14 4.20 -6.41 3.89
C ALA A 14 4.89 -5.33 3.04
N ILE A 15 4.27 -4.99 1.91
CA ILE A 15 4.63 -3.90 1.01
C ILE A 15 3.39 -3.07 0.70
N ILE A 16 3.52 -1.75 0.78
CA ILE A 16 2.52 -0.81 0.26
C ILE A 16 2.92 -0.42 -1.16
N LEU A 17 2.07 -0.71 -2.13
CA LEU A 17 2.20 -0.20 -3.49
C LEU A 17 1.42 1.09 -3.63
N ASN A 18 2.06 2.12 -4.16
CA ASN A 18 1.36 3.32 -4.62
C ASN A 18 1.01 3.16 -6.09
N ASP A 19 -0.27 3.23 -6.44
CA ASP A 19 -0.72 3.24 -7.82
C ASP A 19 -0.53 4.66 -8.39
N VAL A 20 0.63 4.88 -9.01
CA VAL A 20 1.02 6.13 -9.69
C VAL A 20 0.73 6.09 -11.19
N SER A 21 -0.07 5.13 -11.65
CA SER A 21 -0.36 4.96 -13.08
C SER A 21 -1.26 6.05 -13.66
N LYS A 22 -1.97 6.82 -12.82
CA LYS A 22 -2.82 7.93 -13.25
C LYS A 22 -2.02 9.24 -13.23
N ALA A 23 -2.23 10.09 -14.22
CA ALA A 23 -1.53 11.37 -14.36
C ALA A 23 -1.69 12.31 -13.13
N ASP A 24 -2.79 12.18 -12.39
CA ASP A 24 -3.10 12.94 -11.17
C ASP A 24 -2.69 12.25 -9.86
N SER A 25 -2.01 11.11 -9.93
CA SER A 25 -1.54 10.32 -8.77
C SER A 25 -0.01 10.29 -8.74
N GLY A 26 0.58 10.73 -7.63
CA GLY A 26 2.04 10.84 -7.53
C GLY A 26 2.50 11.73 -6.37
N PHE A 27 3.81 11.95 -6.28
CA PHE A 27 4.43 12.70 -5.18
C PHE A 27 3.86 14.12 -4.99
N LYS A 28 3.35 14.74 -6.07
CA LYS A 28 2.79 16.10 -6.09
C LYS A 28 1.27 16.17 -5.86
N SER A 29 0.58 15.05 -5.69
CA SER A 29 -0.86 15.00 -5.41
C SER A 29 -1.10 14.70 -3.94
N ASP A 30 -2.13 15.30 -3.33
CA ASP A 30 -2.52 15.00 -1.94
C ASP A 30 -3.34 13.72 -1.81
N GLU A 31 -3.82 13.19 -2.93
CA GLU A 31 -4.57 11.95 -3.01
C GLU A 31 -3.78 10.84 -3.69
N ASN A 32 -3.85 9.65 -3.12
CA ASN A 32 -3.23 8.44 -3.68
C ASN A 32 -4.21 7.27 -3.59
N GLU A 33 -3.93 6.23 -4.36
CA GLU A 33 -4.59 4.93 -4.30
C GLU A 33 -3.49 3.90 -4.02
N VAL A 34 -3.69 3.05 -3.02
CA VAL A 34 -2.64 2.11 -2.59
C VAL A 34 -3.14 0.69 -2.50
N VAL A 35 -2.23 -0.26 -2.70
CA VAL A 35 -2.48 -1.68 -2.47
C VAL A 35 -1.55 -2.15 -1.36
N PHE A 36 -2.14 -2.63 -0.28
CA PHE A 36 -1.44 -3.33 0.79
C PHE A 36 -1.25 -4.79 0.35
N LEU A 37 0.00 -5.24 0.28
CA LEU A 37 0.34 -6.62 -0.03
C LEU A 37 1.09 -7.24 1.15
N ASP A 38 0.63 -8.39 1.61
CA ASP A 38 1.40 -9.28 2.47
C ASP A 38 1.57 -10.65 1.79
N GLN A 39 2.15 -11.62 2.51
CA GLN A 39 2.39 -12.96 1.97
C GLN A 39 1.09 -13.75 1.71
N LYS A 40 -0.04 -13.33 2.27
CA LYS A 40 -1.32 -14.07 2.27
C LYS A 40 -2.41 -13.39 1.45
N SER A 41 -2.33 -12.07 1.25
CA SER A 41 -3.43 -11.24 0.82
C SER A 41 -2.99 -9.95 0.13
N SER A 42 -3.90 -9.41 -0.67
CA SER A 42 -3.79 -8.14 -1.37
C SER A 42 -5.04 -7.33 -1.05
N ILE A 43 -4.89 -6.22 -0.32
CA ILE A 43 -5.99 -5.34 0.08
C ILE A 43 -5.85 -4.05 -0.70
N LYS A 44 -6.84 -3.76 -1.54
CA LYS A 44 -6.92 -2.50 -2.25
C LYS A 44 -7.52 -1.44 -1.34
N ILE A 45 -6.86 -0.29 -1.23
CA ILE A 45 -7.34 0.87 -0.48
C ILE A 45 -7.68 1.96 -1.49
N ASP A 46 -8.96 2.29 -1.59
CA ASP A 46 -9.48 3.28 -2.54
C ASP A 46 -8.82 4.64 -2.40
N LYS A 47 -8.86 5.41 -3.49
CA LYS A 47 -8.26 6.74 -3.58
C LYS A 47 -8.68 7.62 -2.41
N ASN A 48 -7.70 8.15 -1.69
CA ASN A 48 -7.94 9.02 -0.55
C ASN A 48 -6.75 9.95 -0.29
N THR A 49 -6.94 10.91 0.61
CA THR A 49 -5.84 11.76 1.09
C THR A 49 -4.73 10.91 1.73
N LYS A 50 -3.47 11.30 1.55
CA LYS A 50 -2.31 10.63 2.16
C LYS A 50 -2.47 10.38 3.66
N GLN A 51 -3.06 11.34 4.39
CA GLN A 51 -3.32 11.21 5.83
C GLN A 51 -4.33 10.09 6.15
N LYS A 52 -5.43 10.02 5.41
CA LYS A 52 -6.44 8.97 5.60
C LYS A 52 -5.90 7.59 5.21
N LEU A 53 -5.10 7.51 4.15
CA LEU A 53 -4.41 6.27 3.78
C LEU A 53 -3.45 5.81 4.88
N GLY A 54 -2.66 6.73 5.45
CA GLY A 54 -1.75 6.41 6.55
C GLY A 54 -2.47 5.80 7.75
N ARG A 55 -3.63 6.36 8.14
CA ARG A 55 -4.47 5.79 9.22
C ARG A 55 -4.94 4.37 8.89
N LYS A 56 -5.51 4.16 7.69
CA LYS A 56 -5.95 2.83 7.25
C LYS A 56 -4.83 1.81 7.21
N ILE A 57 -3.62 2.21 6.78
CA ILE A 57 -2.46 1.32 6.76
C ILE A 57 -2.08 0.89 8.18
N ILE A 58 -2.08 1.82 9.13
CA ILE A 58 -1.78 1.51 10.54
C ILE A 58 -2.84 0.57 11.13
N GLU A 59 -4.12 0.80 10.84
CA GLU A 59 -5.23 -0.10 11.24
C GLU A 59 -5.00 -1.53 10.71
N ILE A 60 -4.73 -1.68 9.40
CA ILE A 60 -4.45 -2.98 8.79
C ILE A 60 -3.24 -3.68 9.43
N ILE A 61 -2.17 -2.92 9.69
CA ILE A 61 -0.97 -3.48 10.35
C ILE A 61 -1.33 -3.96 11.76
N SER A 62 -2.08 -3.16 12.51
CA SER A 62 -2.51 -3.50 13.87
C SER A 62 -3.41 -4.72 13.93
N GLU A 63 -4.23 -4.97 12.90
CA GLU A 63 -5.12 -6.15 12.87
C GLU A 63 -4.39 -7.43 12.42
N LYS A 64 -3.31 -7.30 11.63
CA LYS A 64 -2.61 -8.44 11.02
C LYS A 64 -1.37 -8.89 11.78
N PHE A 65 -0.70 -7.99 12.49
CA PHE A 65 0.63 -8.24 13.06
C PHE A 65 0.74 -7.95 14.56
N LEU A 66 -0.31 -7.42 15.20
CA LEU A 66 -0.42 -7.29 16.65
C LEU A 66 -1.52 -8.25 17.15
#